data_AF-A0AAV6C1F7-F1
#
_entry.id   AF-A0AAV6C1F7-F1
#
_cell.length_a   1.000
_cell.length_b   1.000
_cell.length_c   1.000
_cell.angle_alpha   90.00
_cell.angle_beta   90.00
_cell.angle_gamma   90.00
#
_symmetry.space_group_name_H-M   'P 1'
#
loop_
_entity.id
_entity.type
_entity.pdbx_description
1 polymer ?
#
loop_
_entity_poly.entity_id
_entity_poly.type
_entity_poly.pdbx_seq_one_letter_code
_entity_poly.pdbx_strand_id
1 'polypeptide(L)'
;RYRAYYARALAYNNLPSPTADQAAKARDAAIAGLQALDAIKRPDNVDEKTFEEQVRRPALITFNYTAAAAAAAAKDFPTAIKYYRATLVLTPDQAVTWFRLGVAYLSSTPPQQLDGFWALAHAVALKGQTEAQVKKYLRGQMLNYQQLGCESLVDAEMNELVALAASSTDRPDSYKLPSAADLEAARKDMTIASVIADLKGGGEKGKVTWLAACGLEFPEVPGKLMEAPTGEEPVVLQIAFVTNDEEFQNAKTPDMDVKVVGQPEAARIEKDSQVGFTGTLVGFDTNPAFLLHWDKAKVNPQFIPTEKKAPPKKAPPKKAPAKKQPGA
;
A
#
# COMPACT_ATOMS: atom_id res chain seq x y z
N ARG A 1 4.08 7.56 51.04
CA ARG A 1 4.98 7.24 49.89
C ARG A 1 4.19 7.12 48.58
N TYR A 2 3.25 6.18 48.45
CA TYR A 2 2.36 6.06 47.27
C TYR A 2 1.80 7.39 46.74
N ARG A 3 1.12 8.18 47.58
CA ARG A 3 0.51 9.46 47.16
C ARG A 3 1.51 10.44 46.52
N ALA A 4 2.76 10.43 46.98
CA ALA A 4 3.81 11.29 46.41
C ALA A 4 4.23 10.82 45.01
N TYR A 5 4.36 9.50 44.80
CA TYR A 5 4.61 8.94 43.47
C TYR A 5 3.46 9.27 42.52
N TYR A 6 2.21 9.08 42.97
CA TYR A 6 1.02 9.34 42.15
C TYR A 6 0.92 10.81 41.75
N ALA A 7 1.12 11.73 42.70
CA ALA A 7 1.14 13.16 42.40
C ALA A 7 2.22 13.54 41.38
N ARG A 8 3.42 12.93 41.48
CA ARG A 8 4.50 13.16 40.51
C ARG A 8 4.16 12.64 39.12
N ALA A 9 3.53 11.47 39.03
CA ALA A 9 3.10 10.89 37.77
C ALA A 9 2.06 11.78 37.07
N LEU A 10 1.05 12.25 37.81
CA LEU A 10 0.09 13.22 37.31
C LEU A 10 0.74 14.53 36.87
N ALA A 11 1.65 15.09 37.67
CA ALA A 11 2.36 16.31 37.32
C ALA A 11 3.14 16.15 36.00
N TYR A 12 3.88 15.05 35.85
CA TYR A 12 4.63 14.77 34.64
C TYR A 12 3.75 14.67 33.38
N ASN A 13 2.62 13.94 33.48
CA ASN A 13 1.72 13.75 32.34
C ASN A 13 1.05 15.04 31.85
N ASN A 14 1.06 16.11 32.66
CA ASN A 14 0.55 17.43 32.32
C ASN A 14 1.65 18.42 31.90
N LEU A 15 2.92 18.00 31.85
CA LEU A 15 4.00 18.85 31.34
C LEU A 15 3.95 18.91 29.80
N PRO A 16 3.94 20.11 29.19
CA PRO A 16 3.92 20.23 27.73
C PRO A 16 5.25 19.78 27.09
N SER A 17 6.38 20.08 27.74
CA SER A 17 7.73 19.80 27.21
C SER A 17 8.67 19.39 28.35
N PRO A 18 8.60 18.14 28.85
CA PRO A 18 9.47 17.69 29.92
C PRO A 18 10.93 17.58 29.46
N THR A 19 11.87 17.95 30.33
CA THR A 19 13.30 17.70 30.10
C THR A 19 13.64 16.21 30.27
N ALA A 20 14.79 15.79 29.74
CA ALA A 20 15.26 14.41 29.89
C ALA A 20 15.40 13.99 31.37
N ASP A 21 15.89 14.89 32.23
CA ASP A 21 15.98 14.64 33.68
C ASP A 21 14.59 14.52 34.34
N GLN A 22 13.64 15.37 33.95
CA GLN A 22 12.26 15.27 34.43
C GLN A 22 11.61 13.95 34.00
N ALA A 23 11.85 13.51 32.77
CA ALA A 23 11.39 12.22 32.25
C ALA A 23 12.00 11.06 33.04
N ALA A 24 13.33 10.99 33.18
CA ALA A 24 14.01 9.94 33.92
C ALA A 24 13.46 9.81 35.35
N LYS A 25 13.35 10.93 36.08
CA LYS A 25 12.85 10.91 37.45
C LYS A 25 11.36 10.56 37.53
N ALA A 26 10.54 10.93 36.55
CA ALA A 26 9.13 10.56 36.49
C ALA A 26 8.96 9.06 36.22
N ARG A 27 9.76 8.50 35.30
CA ARG A 27 9.81 7.06 35.03
C ARG A 27 10.15 6.28 36.30
N ASP A 28 11.26 6.62 36.95
CA ASP A 28 11.73 5.89 38.13
C ASP A 28 10.73 5.98 39.29
N ALA A 29 10.11 7.16 39.47
CA ALA A 29 9.04 7.36 40.44
C ALA A 29 7.76 6.57 40.11
N ALA A 30 7.39 6.45 38.84
CA ALA A 30 6.24 5.65 38.42
C ALA A 30 6.49 4.15 38.64
N ILE A 31 7.71 3.66 38.34
CA ILE A 31 8.11 2.27 38.60
C ILE A 31 8.11 1.97 40.12
N ALA A 32 8.68 2.86 40.93
CA ALA A 32 8.62 2.74 42.39
C ALA A 32 7.16 2.84 42.91
N GLY A 33 6.33 3.65 42.25
CA GLY A 33 4.89 3.74 42.49
C GLY A 33 4.18 2.41 42.29
N LEU A 34 4.45 1.72 41.17
CA LEU A 34 3.92 0.38 40.89
C LEU A 34 4.31 -0.62 41.98
N GLN A 35 5.58 -0.66 42.38
CA GLN A 35 6.05 -1.53 43.46
C GLN A 35 5.38 -1.21 44.81
N ALA A 36 5.11 0.07 45.06
CA ALA A 36 4.45 0.51 46.29
C ALA A 36 2.95 0.19 46.34
N LEU A 37 2.31 -0.15 45.21
CA LEU A 37 0.88 -0.48 45.16
C LEU A 37 0.54 -1.76 45.93
N ASP A 38 1.46 -2.72 46.01
CA ASP A 38 1.27 -3.97 46.74
C ASP A 38 1.28 -3.77 48.25
N ALA A 39 1.85 -2.66 48.72
CA ALA A 39 1.90 -2.32 50.15
C ALA A 39 0.69 -1.48 50.62
N ILE A 40 -0.23 -1.10 49.72
CA ILE A 40 -1.41 -0.31 50.10
C ILE A 40 -2.45 -1.23 50.71
N LYS A 41 -2.71 -1.03 52.00
CA LYS A 41 -3.83 -1.71 52.67
C LYS A 41 -5.14 -1.10 52.24
N ARG A 42 -6.09 -1.97 51.87
CA ARG A 42 -7.50 -1.61 51.73
C ARG A 42 -8.02 -1.06 53.06
N PRO A 43 -8.69 0.11 53.08
CA PRO A 43 -9.38 0.58 54.28
C PRO A 43 -10.51 -0.38 54.69
N ASP A 44 -10.73 -0.57 56.00
CA ASP A 44 -11.73 -1.53 56.52
C ASP A 44 -13.17 -1.20 56.07
N ASN A 45 -13.45 0.07 55.78
CA ASN A 45 -14.75 0.58 55.35
C ASN A 45 -14.95 0.58 53.83
N VAL A 46 -14.02 0.00 53.06
CA VAL A 46 -14.09 -0.08 51.58
C VAL A 46 -14.06 -1.55 51.19
N ASP A 47 -15.01 -1.98 50.36
CA ASP A 47 -15.03 -3.34 49.83
C ASP A 47 -13.93 -3.56 48.78
N GLU A 48 -13.57 -4.82 48.55
CA GLU A 48 -12.47 -5.19 47.64
C GLU A 48 -12.65 -4.62 46.24
N LYS A 49 -13.87 -4.71 45.70
CA LYS A 49 -14.16 -4.27 44.34
C LYS A 49 -13.98 -2.76 44.21
N THR A 50 -14.51 -2.00 45.15
CA THR A 50 -14.34 -0.54 45.19
C THR A 50 -12.86 -0.15 45.32
N PHE A 51 -12.10 -0.85 46.15
CA PHE A 51 -10.67 -0.57 46.30
C PHE A 51 -9.87 -0.87 45.03
N GLU A 52 -10.14 -2.00 44.38
CA GLU A 52 -9.51 -2.36 43.11
C GLU A 52 -9.90 -1.36 42.00
N GLU A 53 -11.18 -1.01 41.85
CA GLU A 53 -11.67 -0.14 40.78
C GLU A 53 -11.31 1.34 40.97
N GLN A 54 -11.35 1.86 42.21
CA GLN A 54 -11.20 3.29 42.47
C GLN A 54 -9.81 3.68 42.96
N VAL A 55 -9.02 2.73 43.48
CA VAL A 55 -7.67 3.01 44.00
C VAL A 55 -6.61 2.33 43.16
N ARG A 56 -6.64 1.00 43.03
CA ARG A 56 -5.54 0.28 42.37
C ARG A 56 -5.55 0.45 40.86
N ARG A 57 -6.70 0.29 40.19
CA ARG A 57 -6.79 0.40 38.73
C ARG A 57 -6.38 1.78 38.19
N PRO A 58 -6.86 2.92 38.72
CA PRO A 58 -6.43 4.24 38.25
C PRO A 58 -4.93 4.48 38.49
N ALA A 59 -4.39 3.94 39.58
CA ALA A 59 -2.98 4.02 39.89
C ALA A 59 -2.10 3.20 38.93
N LEU A 60 -2.51 1.97 38.62
CA LEU A 60 -1.85 1.13 37.63
C LEU A 60 -1.83 1.81 36.26
N ILE A 61 -2.97 2.35 35.81
CA ILE A 61 -3.08 3.09 34.54
C ILE A 61 -2.11 4.27 34.56
N THR A 62 -2.16 5.10 35.60
CA THR A 62 -1.36 6.33 35.70
C THR A 62 0.14 6.02 35.73
N PHE A 63 0.57 5.06 36.55
CA PHE A 63 1.98 4.73 36.65
C PHE A 63 2.52 4.03 35.40
N ASN A 64 1.79 3.06 34.83
CA ASN A 64 2.22 2.43 33.58
C ASN A 64 2.31 3.47 32.47
N TYR A 65 1.31 4.32 32.30
CA TYR A 65 1.33 5.34 31.27
C TYR A 65 2.48 6.35 31.46
N THR A 66 2.72 6.82 32.69
CA THR A 66 3.84 7.72 32.99
C THR A 66 5.19 7.05 32.72
N ALA A 67 5.38 5.81 33.17
CA ALA A 67 6.60 5.05 32.92
C ALA A 67 6.85 4.91 31.40
N ALA A 68 5.80 4.62 30.64
CA ALA A 68 5.87 4.50 29.18
C ALA A 68 6.21 5.83 28.49
N ALA A 69 5.47 6.90 28.82
CA ALA A 69 5.66 8.23 28.23
C ALA A 69 7.02 8.83 28.56
N ALA A 70 7.51 8.63 29.78
CA ALA A 70 8.84 9.06 30.19
C ALA A 70 9.95 8.25 29.52
N ALA A 71 9.78 6.93 29.38
CA ALA A 71 10.71 6.09 28.63
C ALA A 71 10.76 6.48 27.15
N ALA A 72 9.61 6.72 26.52
CA ALA A 72 9.54 7.19 25.14
C ALA A 72 10.23 8.55 24.94
N ALA A 73 10.05 9.49 25.87
CA ALA A 73 10.75 10.78 25.86
C ALA A 73 12.28 10.61 25.98
N ALA A 74 12.72 9.59 26.72
CA ALA A 74 14.13 9.20 26.83
C ALA A 74 14.62 8.30 25.67
N LYS A 75 13.79 8.04 24.66
CA LYS A 75 14.06 7.10 23.55
C LYS A 75 14.35 5.64 23.99
N ASP A 76 13.94 5.29 25.20
CA ASP A 76 13.95 3.90 25.71
C ASP A 76 12.67 3.19 25.24
N PHE A 77 12.64 2.86 23.95
CA PHE A 77 11.46 2.27 23.31
C PHE A 77 11.10 0.87 23.86
N PRO A 78 12.05 -0.04 24.21
CA PRO A 78 11.71 -1.31 24.85
C PRO A 78 10.91 -1.12 26.15
N THR A 79 11.34 -0.20 27.02
CA THR A 79 10.61 0.12 28.25
C THR A 79 9.28 0.80 27.95
N ALA A 80 9.23 1.70 26.97
CA ALA A 80 7.99 2.37 26.56
C ALA A 80 6.93 1.36 26.09
N ILE A 81 7.32 0.43 25.21
CA ILE A 81 6.45 -0.64 24.69
C ILE A 81 5.88 -1.47 25.83
N LYS A 82 6.74 -1.96 26.74
CA LYS A 82 6.33 -2.76 27.90
C LYS A 82 5.20 -2.09 28.68
N TYR A 83 5.38 -0.82 29.04
CA TYR A 83 4.44 -0.11 29.90
C TYR A 83 3.22 0.46 29.14
N TYR A 84 3.33 0.77 27.86
CA TYR A 84 2.16 1.09 27.04
C TYR A 84 1.25 -0.14 26.88
N ARG A 85 1.80 -1.33 26.61
CA ARG A 85 1.00 -2.57 26.60
C ARG A 85 0.31 -2.82 27.95
N ALA A 86 1.03 -2.66 29.06
CA ALA A 86 0.44 -2.81 30.40
C ALA A 86 -0.69 -1.80 30.67
N THR A 87 -0.60 -0.58 30.13
CA THR A 87 -1.68 0.41 30.19
C THR A 87 -2.89 -0.06 29.37
N LEU A 88 -2.66 -0.54 28.14
CA LEU A 88 -3.72 -0.98 27.21
C LEU A 88 -4.45 -2.24 27.66
N VAL A 89 -3.83 -3.11 28.47
CA VAL A 89 -4.55 -4.21 29.15
C VAL A 89 -5.70 -3.66 30.03
N LEU A 90 -5.52 -2.49 30.63
CA LEU A 90 -6.50 -1.85 31.51
C LEU A 90 -7.44 -0.88 30.78
N THR A 91 -7.01 -0.38 29.62
CA THR A 91 -7.73 0.63 28.83
C THR A 91 -7.59 0.35 27.32
N PRO A 92 -8.19 -0.74 26.81
CA PRO A 92 -8.01 -1.17 25.42
C PRO A 92 -8.65 -0.22 24.39
N ASP A 93 -9.54 0.68 24.84
CA ASP A 93 -10.26 1.67 24.06
C ASP A 93 -9.53 3.01 23.93
N GLN A 94 -8.33 3.15 24.51
CA GLN A 94 -7.58 4.42 24.49
C GLN A 94 -6.75 4.60 23.22
N ALA A 95 -7.36 5.21 22.20
CA ALA A 95 -6.75 5.45 20.88
C ALA A 95 -5.38 6.15 20.94
N VAL A 96 -5.21 7.13 21.84
CA VAL A 96 -3.93 7.86 21.98
C VAL A 96 -2.81 6.94 22.49
N THR A 97 -3.12 6.01 23.39
CA THR A 97 -2.14 5.06 23.93
C THR A 97 -1.73 4.05 22.86
N TRP A 98 -2.67 3.57 22.05
CA TRP A 98 -2.39 2.74 20.87
C TRP A 98 -1.49 3.46 19.86
N PHE A 99 -1.79 4.72 19.55
CA PHE A 99 -0.93 5.55 18.69
C PHE A 99 0.50 5.65 19.22
N ARG A 100 0.66 5.96 20.52
CA ARG A 100 1.99 6.06 21.17
C ARG A 100 2.74 4.74 21.18
N LEU A 101 2.04 3.62 21.38
CA LEU A 101 2.62 2.29 21.26
C LEU A 101 3.12 2.02 19.83
N GLY A 102 2.32 2.36 18.82
CA GLY A 102 2.70 2.24 17.41
C GLY A 102 3.96 3.04 17.09
N VAL A 103 4.03 4.29 17.52
CA VAL A 103 5.24 5.12 17.36
C VAL A 103 6.46 4.53 18.07
N ALA A 104 6.29 3.97 19.28
CA ALA A 104 7.39 3.34 20.01
C ALA A 104 7.94 2.08 19.28
N TYR A 105 7.07 1.26 18.70
CA TYR A 105 7.49 0.13 17.87
C TYR A 105 8.28 0.58 16.63
N LEU A 106 7.77 1.59 15.91
CA LEU A 106 8.43 2.12 14.71
C LEU A 106 9.74 2.86 15.00
N SER A 107 9.88 3.41 16.21
CA SER A 107 11.10 4.11 16.63
C SER A 107 12.15 3.19 17.24
N SER A 108 11.82 1.91 17.47
CA SER A 108 12.76 0.91 17.97
C SER A 108 13.92 0.67 16.99
N THR A 109 15.00 0.06 17.47
CA THR A 109 16.16 -0.31 16.63
C THR A 109 16.48 -1.81 16.85
N PRO A 110 16.18 -2.69 15.87
CA PRO A 110 15.49 -2.40 14.61
C PRO A 110 14.01 -2.01 14.81
N PRO A 111 13.39 -1.27 13.87
CA PRO A 111 11.97 -0.98 13.91
C PRO A 111 11.12 -2.25 13.90
N GLN A 112 10.10 -2.30 14.75
CA GLN A 112 9.12 -3.39 14.79
C GLN A 112 7.92 -3.00 13.90
N GLN A 113 8.11 -3.03 12.58
CA GLN A 113 7.18 -2.47 11.59
C GLN A 113 5.76 -3.00 11.72
N LEU A 114 5.57 -4.33 11.71
CA LEU A 114 4.25 -4.95 11.74
C LEU A 114 3.50 -4.68 13.04
N ASP A 115 4.17 -4.72 14.19
CA ASP A 115 3.55 -4.42 15.48
C ASP A 115 3.23 -2.92 15.60
N GLY A 116 4.07 -2.07 15.02
CA GLY A 116 3.82 -0.64 14.87
C GLY A 116 2.58 -0.35 14.03
N PHE A 117 2.46 -0.96 12.86
CA PHE A 117 1.31 -0.79 11.95
C PHE A 117 0.03 -1.29 12.60
N TRP A 118 0.08 -2.44 13.28
CA TRP A 118 -1.06 -2.98 14.01
C TRP A 118 -1.56 -2.03 15.09
N ALA A 119 -0.66 -1.51 15.93
CA ALA A 119 -1.02 -0.57 17.00
C ALA A 119 -1.59 0.75 16.44
N LEU A 120 -1.04 1.28 15.35
CA LEU A 120 -1.60 2.45 14.67
C LEU A 120 -2.98 2.17 14.06
N ALA A 121 -3.16 1.00 13.44
CA ALA A 121 -4.44 0.59 12.86
C ALA A 121 -5.52 0.42 13.94
N HIS A 122 -5.16 -0.12 15.10
CA HIS A 122 -6.06 -0.22 16.24
C HIS A 122 -6.46 1.18 16.76
N ALA A 123 -5.54 2.14 16.79
CA ALA A 123 -5.85 3.53 17.12
C ALA A 123 -6.83 4.18 16.13
N VAL A 124 -6.68 3.90 14.83
CA VAL A 124 -7.61 4.34 13.77
C VAL A 124 -9.00 3.73 13.96
N ALA A 125 -9.06 2.42 14.23
CA ALA A 125 -10.32 1.69 14.44
C ALA A 125 -11.17 2.26 15.59
N LEU A 126 -10.51 2.78 16.64
CA LEU A 126 -11.15 3.38 17.81
C LEU A 126 -11.74 4.78 17.55
N LYS A 127 -11.47 5.39 16.38
CA LYS A 127 -12.05 6.68 15.96
C LYS A 127 -11.86 7.82 16.98
N GLY A 128 -10.68 7.91 17.59
CA GLY A 128 -10.31 9.00 18.48
C GLY A 128 -10.23 10.37 17.78
N GLN A 129 -10.06 11.45 18.53
CA GLN A 129 -10.04 12.83 17.99
C GLN A 129 -8.99 13.06 16.88
N THR A 130 -7.89 12.29 16.89
CA THR A 130 -6.79 12.39 15.91
C THR A 130 -6.81 11.27 14.86
N GLU A 131 -7.94 10.57 14.68
CA GLU A 131 -8.05 9.40 13.78
C GLU A 131 -7.52 9.72 12.37
N ALA A 132 -7.96 10.80 11.75
CA ALA A 132 -7.53 11.16 10.39
C ALA A 132 -6.01 11.38 10.28
N GLN A 133 -5.39 11.99 11.29
CA GLN A 133 -3.94 12.20 11.34
C GLN A 133 -3.20 10.87 11.53
N VAL A 134 -3.70 10.00 12.41
CA VAL A 134 -3.11 8.68 12.64
C VAL A 134 -3.24 7.81 11.39
N LYS A 135 -4.40 7.83 10.71
CA LYS A 135 -4.62 7.10 9.45
C LYS A 135 -3.68 7.57 8.36
N LYS A 136 -3.51 8.90 8.19
CA LYS A 136 -2.53 9.46 7.25
C LYS A 136 -1.10 9.04 7.60
N TYR A 137 -0.74 9.04 8.88
CA TYR A 137 0.58 8.62 9.33
C TYR A 137 0.83 7.13 9.04
N LEU A 138 -0.12 6.24 9.39
CA LEU A 138 -0.06 4.80 9.09
C LEU A 138 0.12 4.56 7.58
N ARG A 139 -0.69 5.21 6.74
CA ARG A 139 -0.58 5.11 5.27
C ARG A 139 0.84 5.44 4.80
N GLY A 140 1.42 6.54 5.29
CA GLY A 140 2.79 6.94 4.93
C GLY A 140 3.85 5.93 5.38
N GLN A 141 3.69 5.35 6.56
CA GLN A 141 4.61 4.30 7.04
C GLN A 141 4.53 3.03 6.19
N MET A 142 3.32 2.60 5.81
CA MET A 142 3.13 1.44 4.93
C MET A 142 3.72 1.69 3.53
N LEU A 143 3.53 2.88 2.95
CA LEU A 143 4.15 3.23 1.67
C LEU A 143 5.68 3.15 1.72
N ASN A 144 6.29 3.68 2.78
CA ASN A 144 7.75 3.61 2.95
C ASN A 144 8.26 2.17 3.15
N TYR A 145 7.45 1.32 3.77
CA TYR A 145 7.79 -0.08 4.04
C TYR A 145 7.67 -0.96 2.78
N GLN A 146 6.67 -0.72 1.94
CA GLN A 146 6.37 -1.55 0.77
C GLN A 146 6.97 -1.03 -0.54
N GLN A 147 7.12 0.29 -0.70
CA GLN A 147 7.61 0.92 -1.95
C GLN A 147 6.86 0.42 -3.20
N LEU A 148 5.53 0.44 -3.13
CA LEU A 148 4.65 0.00 -4.20
C LEU A 148 4.75 0.94 -5.42
N GLY A 149 4.72 0.38 -6.63
CA GLY A 149 4.64 1.18 -7.86
C GLY A 149 3.30 1.91 -8.00
N CYS A 150 2.21 1.28 -7.52
CA CYS A 150 0.89 1.87 -7.45
C CYS A 150 0.52 2.17 -6.00
N GLU A 151 0.68 3.43 -5.58
CA GLU A 151 0.45 3.84 -4.18
C GLU A 151 -0.98 3.57 -3.70
N SER A 152 -1.98 3.59 -4.60
CA SER A 152 -3.38 3.35 -4.25
C SER A 152 -3.63 1.96 -3.66
N LEU A 153 -2.74 0.99 -3.92
CA LEU A 153 -2.86 -0.37 -3.37
C LEU A 153 -2.67 -0.39 -1.85
N VAL A 154 -1.94 0.58 -1.29
CA VAL A 154 -1.76 0.69 0.16
C VAL A 154 -3.08 0.94 0.88
N ASP A 155 -4.04 1.59 0.22
CA ASP A 155 -5.29 1.99 0.84
C ASP A 155 -6.17 0.76 1.13
N ALA A 156 -6.16 -0.23 0.24
CA ALA A 156 -6.84 -1.51 0.46
C ALA A 156 -6.19 -2.30 1.61
N GLU A 157 -4.86 -2.46 1.60
CA GLU A 157 -4.10 -3.15 2.67
C GLU A 157 -4.32 -2.49 4.03
N MET A 158 -4.28 -1.15 4.08
CA MET A 158 -4.49 -0.40 5.31
C MET A 158 -5.91 -0.59 5.85
N ASN A 159 -6.93 -0.57 4.97
CA ASN A 159 -8.32 -0.77 5.40
C ASN A 159 -8.54 -2.20 5.92
N GLU A 160 -7.94 -3.22 5.28
CA GLU A 160 -7.95 -4.60 5.78
C GLU A 160 -7.30 -4.69 7.17
N LEU A 161 -6.11 -4.10 7.32
CA LEU A 161 -5.38 -4.06 8.60
C LEU A 161 -6.20 -3.35 9.69
N VAL A 162 -6.84 -2.22 9.39
CA VAL A 162 -7.71 -1.51 10.35
C VAL A 162 -8.92 -2.36 10.75
N ALA A 163 -9.53 -3.09 9.82
CA ALA A 163 -10.64 -4.00 10.11
C ALA A 163 -10.19 -5.17 11.00
N LEU A 164 -9.02 -5.77 10.72
CA LEU A 164 -8.43 -6.83 11.54
C LEU A 164 -8.09 -6.34 12.95
N ALA A 165 -7.42 -5.20 13.06
CA ALA A 165 -7.04 -4.61 14.34
C ALA A 165 -8.25 -4.16 15.19
N ALA A 166 -9.39 -3.85 14.57
CA ALA A 166 -10.64 -3.60 15.28
C ALA A 166 -11.18 -4.85 16.00
N SER A 167 -10.82 -6.04 15.52
CA SER A 167 -11.35 -7.33 16.01
C SER A 167 -10.44 -8.02 17.04
N SER A 168 -9.19 -7.57 17.21
CA SER A 168 -8.23 -8.19 18.12
C SER A 168 -7.23 -7.17 18.67
N THR A 169 -6.96 -7.24 19.96
CA THR A 169 -5.93 -6.41 20.61
C THR A 169 -4.52 -6.81 20.16
N ASP A 170 -4.27 -8.09 19.97
CA ASP A 170 -2.95 -8.59 19.56
C ASP A 170 -2.95 -8.93 18.06
N ARG A 171 -1.80 -8.68 17.41
CA ARG A 171 -1.58 -9.03 16.00
C ARG A 171 -1.48 -10.54 15.86
N PRO A 172 -2.26 -11.18 14.97
CA PRO A 172 -2.08 -12.59 14.66
C PRO A 172 -0.70 -12.85 14.04
N ASP A 173 -0.03 -13.93 14.45
CA ASP A 173 1.26 -14.33 13.86
C ASP A 173 1.17 -14.64 12.36
N SER A 174 -0.03 -15.03 11.91
CA SER A 174 -0.38 -15.28 10.52
C SER A 174 -0.50 -14.00 9.68
N TYR A 175 -0.69 -12.83 10.29
CA TYR A 175 -0.73 -11.58 9.54
C TYR A 175 0.65 -11.28 8.95
N LYS A 176 0.68 -11.08 7.63
CA LYS A 176 1.86 -10.71 6.86
C LYS A 176 1.56 -9.46 6.03
N LEU A 177 2.59 -8.66 5.82
CA LEU A 177 2.58 -7.56 4.88
C LEU A 177 3.91 -7.61 4.13
N PRO A 178 3.92 -7.80 2.80
CA PRO A 178 5.15 -7.84 2.01
C PRO A 178 5.93 -6.53 2.18
N SER A 179 7.21 -6.62 2.52
CA SER A 179 8.15 -5.49 2.51
C SER A 179 8.61 -5.16 1.09
N ALA A 180 9.28 -4.03 0.91
CA ALA A 180 9.94 -3.68 -0.34
C ALA A 180 10.89 -4.79 -0.83
N ALA A 181 11.66 -5.42 0.07
CA ALA A 181 12.56 -6.51 -0.27
C ALA A 181 11.82 -7.79 -0.71
N ASP A 182 10.68 -8.10 -0.07
CA ASP A 182 9.83 -9.23 -0.48
C ASP A 182 9.26 -9.00 -1.88
N LEU A 183 8.84 -7.76 -2.17
CA LEU A 183 8.31 -7.39 -3.48
C LEU A 183 9.42 -7.36 -4.55
N GLU A 184 10.61 -6.86 -4.25
CA GLU A 184 11.77 -6.94 -5.14
C GLU A 184 12.14 -8.39 -5.46
N ALA A 185 12.12 -9.28 -4.46
CA ALA A 185 12.34 -10.70 -4.67
C ALA A 185 11.26 -11.31 -5.58
N ALA A 186 10.00 -10.95 -5.39
CA ALA A 186 8.90 -11.40 -6.24
C ALA A 186 9.02 -10.92 -7.70
N ARG A 187 9.69 -9.77 -7.94
CA ARG A 187 9.90 -9.21 -9.29
C ARG A 187 11.00 -9.90 -10.08
N LYS A 188 11.97 -10.55 -9.43
CA LYS A 188 13.22 -11.02 -10.07
C LYS A 188 12.98 -11.95 -11.27
N ASP A 189 12.02 -12.85 -11.16
CA ASP A 189 11.67 -13.84 -12.20
C ASP A 189 10.29 -13.57 -12.80
N MET A 190 9.77 -12.36 -12.62
CA MET A 190 8.43 -12.01 -13.04
C MET A 190 8.37 -11.82 -14.56
N THR A 191 7.45 -12.55 -15.19
CA THR A 191 7.08 -12.38 -16.59
C THR A 191 5.61 -12.02 -16.68
N ILE A 192 5.19 -11.42 -17.80
CA ILE A 192 3.76 -11.14 -17.97
C ILE A 192 2.92 -12.42 -17.98
N ALA A 193 3.47 -13.54 -18.48
CA ALA A 193 2.82 -14.85 -18.43
C ALA A 193 2.58 -15.31 -16.98
N SER A 194 3.59 -15.18 -16.10
CA SER A 194 3.43 -15.53 -14.69
C SER A 194 2.46 -14.59 -13.96
N VAL A 195 2.47 -13.29 -14.30
CA VAL A 195 1.51 -12.32 -13.75
C VAL A 195 0.08 -12.71 -14.11
N ILE A 196 -0.22 -12.98 -15.39
CA ILE A 196 -1.56 -13.38 -15.82
C ILE A 196 -2.01 -14.67 -15.11
N ALA A 197 -1.13 -15.66 -15.01
CA ALA A 197 -1.44 -16.92 -14.34
C ALA A 197 -1.78 -16.71 -12.86
N ASP A 198 -0.97 -15.94 -12.14
CA ASP A 198 -1.15 -15.70 -10.70
C ASP A 198 -2.36 -14.81 -10.40
N LEU A 199 -2.62 -13.80 -11.22
CA LEU A 199 -3.81 -12.95 -11.05
C LEU A 199 -5.11 -13.69 -11.36
N LYS A 200 -5.14 -14.55 -12.39
CA LYS A 200 -6.29 -15.43 -12.67
C LYS A 200 -6.50 -16.46 -11.56
N GLY A 201 -5.41 -16.99 -10.99
CA GLY A 201 -5.47 -17.91 -9.85
C GLY A 201 -5.93 -17.26 -8.54
N GLY A 202 -5.65 -15.96 -8.37
CA GLY A 202 -6.05 -15.19 -7.20
C GLY A 202 -5.33 -15.62 -5.91
N GLY A 203 -6.01 -15.41 -4.78
CA GLY A 203 -5.48 -15.73 -3.45
C GLY A 203 -4.24 -14.91 -3.06
N GLU A 204 -3.49 -15.40 -2.08
CA GLU A 204 -2.32 -14.68 -1.54
C GLU A 204 -1.22 -14.50 -2.60
N LYS A 205 -1.00 -15.52 -3.43
CA LYS A 205 0.00 -15.43 -4.52
C LYS A 205 -0.39 -14.36 -5.54
N GLY A 206 -1.67 -14.31 -5.95
CA GLY A 206 -2.18 -13.26 -6.83
C GLY A 206 -2.07 -11.87 -6.21
N LYS A 207 -2.38 -11.75 -4.91
CA LYS A 207 -2.25 -10.48 -4.15
C LYS A 207 -0.81 -9.98 -4.14
N VAL A 208 0.15 -10.82 -3.77
CA VAL A 208 1.59 -10.46 -3.76
C VAL A 208 2.08 -10.13 -5.17
N THR A 209 1.67 -10.91 -6.17
CA THR A 209 2.02 -10.65 -7.58
C THR A 209 1.53 -9.30 -8.03
N TRP A 210 0.28 -8.93 -7.69
CA TRP A 210 -0.27 -7.63 -8.02
C TRP A 210 0.48 -6.47 -7.36
N LEU A 211 0.75 -6.59 -6.05
CA LEU A 211 1.54 -5.60 -5.30
C LEU A 211 2.93 -5.40 -5.90
N ALA A 212 3.55 -6.48 -6.39
CA ALA A 212 4.85 -6.44 -7.03
C ALA A 212 4.82 -5.90 -8.47
N ALA A 213 3.78 -6.24 -9.25
CA ALA A 213 3.70 -5.96 -10.69
C ALA A 213 3.12 -4.58 -11.04
N CYS A 214 2.21 -4.03 -10.23
CA CYS A 214 1.57 -2.76 -10.56
C CYS A 214 2.60 -1.62 -10.61
N GLY A 215 2.58 -0.86 -11.71
CA GLY A 215 3.51 0.22 -12.00
C GLY A 215 4.82 -0.24 -12.67
N LEU A 216 5.01 -1.54 -12.90
CA LEU A 216 6.15 -2.03 -13.67
C LEU A 216 5.91 -1.87 -15.17
N GLU A 217 6.99 -1.54 -15.87
CA GLU A 217 7.07 -1.62 -17.32
C GLU A 217 7.47 -3.04 -17.74
N PHE A 218 6.68 -3.64 -18.62
CA PHE A 218 7.00 -4.94 -19.23
C PHE A 218 7.41 -4.72 -20.69
N PRO A 219 8.61 -5.17 -21.09
CA PRO A 219 9.06 -5.10 -22.47
C PRO A 219 8.51 -6.25 -23.31
N GLU A 220 8.40 -6.03 -24.62
CA GLU A 220 8.12 -7.08 -25.62
C GLU A 220 6.91 -7.97 -25.28
N VAL A 221 5.84 -7.42 -24.71
CA VAL A 221 4.62 -8.15 -24.38
C VAL A 221 3.96 -8.61 -25.69
N PRO A 222 3.93 -9.92 -25.98
CA PRO A 222 3.35 -10.42 -27.22
C PRO A 222 1.82 -10.48 -27.13
N GLY A 223 1.17 -10.31 -28.28
CA GLY A 223 -0.27 -10.42 -28.36
C GLY A 223 -0.83 -10.51 -29.77
N LYS A 224 -2.14 -10.71 -29.83
CA LYS A 224 -2.96 -10.63 -31.03
C LYS A 224 -3.96 -9.50 -30.89
N LEU A 225 -4.02 -8.61 -31.87
CA LEU A 225 -5.01 -7.54 -31.89
C LEU A 225 -6.39 -8.13 -32.20
N MET A 226 -7.35 -7.98 -31.29
CA MET A 226 -8.67 -8.62 -31.37
C MET A 226 -9.72 -7.75 -32.06
N GLU A 227 -9.55 -6.42 -31.98
CA GLU A 227 -10.46 -5.44 -32.56
C GLU A 227 -9.66 -4.32 -33.24
N ALA A 228 -10.29 -3.59 -34.15
CA ALA A 228 -9.64 -2.44 -34.78
C ALA A 228 -9.25 -1.41 -33.69
N PRO A 229 -8.08 -0.76 -33.80
CA PRO A 229 -7.68 0.27 -32.84
C PRO A 229 -8.73 1.38 -32.73
N THR A 230 -8.91 1.93 -31.53
CA THR A 230 -9.86 3.02 -31.26
C THR A 230 -9.16 4.21 -30.62
N GLY A 231 -9.76 5.40 -30.70
CA GLY A 231 -9.17 6.63 -30.17
C GLY A 231 -8.07 7.23 -31.05
N GLU A 232 -7.79 8.52 -30.83
CA GLU A 232 -6.74 9.26 -31.54
C GLU A 232 -5.52 9.51 -30.64
N GLU A 233 -5.73 9.82 -29.37
CA GLU A 233 -4.68 9.98 -28.35
C GLU A 233 -5.31 9.82 -26.93
N PRO A 234 -5.04 8.72 -26.21
CA PRO A 234 -4.27 7.56 -26.64
C PRO A 234 -5.00 6.73 -27.71
N VAL A 235 -4.23 6.02 -28.54
CA VAL A 235 -4.74 4.91 -29.36
C VAL A 235 -4.90 3.71 -28.44
N VAL A 236 -6.08 3.10 -28.44
CA VAL A 236 -6.45 1.98 -27.58
C VAL A 236 -6.48 0.69 -28.40
N LEU A 237 -5.72 -0.30 -27.94
CA LEU A 237 -5.64 -1.63 -28.54
C LEU A 237 -6.28 -2.66 -27.61
N GLN A 238 -7.24 -3.43 -28.11
CA GLN A 238 -7.81 -4.60 -27.43
C GLN A 238 -7.03 -5.84 -27.86
N ILE A 239 -6.20 -6.37 -26.97
CA ILE A 239 -5.23 -7.42 -27.29
C ILE A 239 -5.53 -8.68 -26.50
N ALA A 240 -5.36 -9.85 -27.13
CA ALA A 240 -5.24 -11.13 -26.44
C ALA A 240 -3.77 -11.48 -26.24
N PHE A 241 -3.37 -11.79 -25.01
CA PHE A 241 -2.04 -12.26 -24.69
C PHE A 241 -1.82 -13.66 -25.28
N VAL A 242 -0.82 -13.80 -26.16
CA VAL A 242 -0.49 -15.06 -26.83
C VAL A 242 1.02 -15.19 -26.99
N THR A 243 1.54 -16.38 -26.77
CA THR A 243 2.99 -16.67 -26.74
C THR A 243 3.43 -17.67 -27.81
N ASN A 244 2.49 -18.33 -28.47
CA ASN A 244 2.73 -19.32 -29.51
C ASN A 244 1.60 -19.33 -30.56
N ASP A 245 1.83 -20.04 -31.67
CA ASP A 245 0.89 -20.09 -32.80
C ASP A 245 -0.46 -20.70 -32.43
N GLU A 246 -0.49 -21.69 -31.54
CA GLU A 246 -1.74 -22.34 -31.12
C GLU A 246 -2.61 -21.35 -30.33
N GLU A 247 -2.04 -20.64 -29.36
CA GLU A 247 -2.71 -19.57 -28.62
C GLU A 247 -3.20 -18.46 -29.57
N PHE A 248 -2.37 -18.07 -30.54
CA PHE A 248 -2.72 -17.05 -31.54
C PHE A 248 -3.96 -17.43 -32.36
N GLN A 249 -4.04 -18.68 -32.83
CA GLN A 249 -5.19 -19.16 -33.60
C GLN A 249 -6.45 -19.32 -32.73
N ASN A 250 -6.28 -19.71 -31.46
CA ASN A 250 -7.40 -20.03 -30.57
C ASN A 250 -7.93 -18.83 -29.76
N ALA A 251 -7.20 -17.71 -29.68
CA ALA A 251 -7.64 -16.50 -28.99
C ALA A 251 -8.92 -15.92 -29.60
N LYS A 252 -9.95 -15.71 -28.75
CA LYS A 252 -11.30 -15.25 -29.16
C LYS A 252 -11.76 -13.96 -28.49
N THR A 253 -11.15 -13.60 -27.36
CA THR A 253 -11.50 -12.41 -26.57
C THR A 253 -10.24 -11.69 -26.13
N PRO A 254 -10.25 -10.36 -26.05
CA PRO A 254 -9.14 -9.62 -25.46
C PRO A 254 -9.04 -9.89 -23.97
N ASP A 255 -7.81 -9.89 -23.46
CA ASP A 255 -7.49 -9.91 -22.03
C ASP A 255 -6.45 -8.83 -21.64
N MET A 256 -6.17 -7.91 -22.55
CA MET A 256 -5.40 -6.69 -22.32
C MET A 256 -6.04 -5.47 -23.02
N ASP A 257 -6.26 -4.40 -22.27
CA ASP A 257 -6.58 -3.06 -22.75
C ASP A 257 -5.31 -2.20 -22.73
N VAL A 258 -4.83 -1.79 -23.90
CA VAL A 258 -3.51 -1.16 -24.06
C VAL A 258 -3.61 0.25 -24.60
N LYS A 259 -3.26 1.24 -23.76
CA LYS A 259 -3.24 2.67 -24.12
C LYS A 259 -1.88 3.07 -24.66
N VAL A 260 -1.82 3.22 -25.98
CA VAL A 260 -0.66 3.67 -26.73
C VAL A 260 -0.64 5.20 -26.79
N VAL A 261 0.43 5.80 -26.26
CA VAL A 261 0.56 7.26 -26.11
C VAL A 261 1.63 7.79 -27.06
N GLY A 262 1.35 8.86 -27.81
CA GLY A 262 2.31 9.51 -28.71
C GLY A 262 2.83 8.61 -29.81
N GLN A 263 2.01 7.69 -30.32
CA GLN A 263 2.29 6.81 -31.46
C GLN A 263 1.00 6.59 -32.28
N PRO A 264 0.44 7.66 -32.88
CA PRO A 264 -0.84 7.60 -33.59
C PRO A 264 -0.83 6.61 -34.76
N GLU A 265 0.35 6.30 -35.30
CA GLU A 265 0.52 5.28 -36.33
C GLU A 265 0.09 3.87 -35.90
N ALA A 266 0.02 3.58 -34.59
CA ALA A 266 -0.50 2.32 -34.08
C ALA A 266 -1.97 2.10 -34.46
N ALA A 267 -2.72 3.17 -34.80
CA ALA A 267 -4.08 3.06 -35.30
C ALA A 267 -4.19 2.31 -36.64
N ARG A 268 -3.06 2.06 -37.32
CA ARG A 268 -3.00 1.37 -38.61
C ARG A 268 -2.87 -0.14 -38.50
N ILE A 269 -2.69 -0.68 -37.30
CA ILE A 269 -2.55 -2.12 -37.07
C ILE A 269 -3.89 -2.80 -37.40
N GLU A 270 -3.85 -3.84 -38.22
CA GLU A 270 -5.05 -4.54 -38.67
C GLU A 270 -5.50 -5.57 -37.63
N LYS A 271 -6.81 -5.72 -37.47
CA LYS A 271 -7.41 -6.78 -36.63
C LYS A 271 -6.82 -8.15 -37.01
N ASP A 272 -6.69 -9.02 -36.01
CA ASP A 272 -6.12 -10.37 -36.10
C ASP A 272 -4.62 -10.42 -36.45
N SER A 273 -3.92 -9.28 -36.37
CA SER A 273 -2.46 -9.21 -36.54
C SER A 273 -1.71 -9.52 -35.25
N GLN A 274 -0.48 -10.04 -35.39
CA GLN A 274 0.48 -10.10 -34.30
C GLN A 274 0.92 -8.69 -33.90
N VAL A 275 1.04 -8.47 -32.60
CA VAL A 275 1.52 -7.23 -32.01
C VAL A 275 2.46 -7.55 -30.85
N GLY A 276 3.44 -6.67 -30.65
CA GLY A 276 4.31 -6.67 -29.48
C GLY A 276 4.47 -5.24 -29.01
N PHE A 277 4.43 -5.02 -27.71
CA PHE A 277 4.52 -3.68 -27.12
C PHE A 277 5.34 -3.66 -25.84
N THR A 278 5.80 -2.48 -25.47
CA THR A 278 6.31 -2.18 -24.13
C THR A 278 5.32 -1.26 -23.44
N GLY A 279 4.97 -1.50 -22.18
CA GLY A 279 3.98 -0.68 -21.47
C GLY A 279 3.99 -0.88 -19.95
N THR A 280 3.39 0.07 -19.23
CA THR A 280 3.26 0.03 -17.77
C THR A 280 1.94 -0.64 -17.38
N LEU A 281 2.00 -1.66 -16.53
CA LEU A 281 0.80 -2.31 -16.00
C LEU A 281 0.19 -1.46 -14.87
N VAL A 282 -1.09 -1.06 -15.00
CA VAL A 282 -1.71 -0.09 -14.06
C VAL A 282 -3.01 -0.59 -13.41
N GLY A 283 -3.62 -1.65 -13.93
CA GLY A 283 -4.83 -2.23 -13.34
C GLY A 283 -5.14 -3.61 -13.88
N PHE A 284 -6.13 -4.26 -13.27
CA PHE A 284 -6.78 -5.43 -13.84
C PHE A 284 -8.22 -5.56 -13.33
N ASP A 285 -9.07 -6.16 -14.15
CA ASP A 285 -10.41 -6.59 -13.78
C ASP A 285 -10.51 -8.10 -13.73
N THR A 286 -11.42 -8.62 -12.89
CA THR A 286 -11.74 -10.05 -12.80
C THR A 286 -13.18 -10.36 -13.25
N ASN A 287 -13.99 -9.33 -13.52
CA ASN A 287 -15.42 -9.45 -13.83
C ASN A 287 -15.83 -8.33 -14.81
N PRO A 288 -16.57 -8.59 -15.91
CA PRO A 288 -17.11 -9.87 -16.38
C PRO A 288 -16.09 -10.83 -16.99
N ALA A 289 -14.90 -10.36 -17.32
CA ALA A 289 -13.80 -11.17 -17.80
C ALA A 289 -12.48 -10.64 -17.24
N PHE A 290 -11.44 -11.48 -17.24
CA PHE A 290 -10.10 -11.06 -16.88
C PHE A 290 -9.56 -10.09 -17.94
N LEU A 291 -9.15 -8.90 -17.52
CA LEU A 291 -8.62 -7.86 -18.41
C LEU A 291 -7.50 -7.11 -17.68
N LEU A 292 -6.31 -7.06 -18.27
CA LEU A 292 -5.21 -6.21 -17.79
C LEU A 292 -5.29 -4.81 -18.40
N HIS A 293 -5.01 -3.78 -17.61
CA HIS A 293 -4.98 -2.39 -18.04
C HIS A 293 -3.56 -1.89 -18.14
N TRP A 294 -3.19 -1.40 -19.31
CA TRP A 294 -1.86 -0.89 -19.61
C TRP A 294 -1.89 0.59 -19.99
N ASP A 295 -0.91 1.32 -19.50
CA ASP A 295 -0.71 2.74 -19.81
C ASP A 295 0.70 3.00 -20.34
N LYS A 296 0.88 4.15 -20.98
CA LYS A 296 2.14 4.61 -21.57
C LYS A 296 2.74 3.58 -22.54
N ALA A 297 1.90 2.82 -23.23
CA ALA A 297 2.36 1.77 -24.11
C ALA A 297 2.98 2.33 -25.39
N LYS A 298 3.92 1.58 -25.96
CA LYS A 298 4.52 1.77 -27.27
C LYS A 298 4.54 0.44 -28.00
N VAL A 299 3.92 0.39 -29.17
CA VAL A 299 3.99 -0.77 -30.06
C VAL A 299 5.37 -0.82 -30.70
N ASN A 300 5.95 -2.02 -30.76
CA ASN A 300 7.26 -2.21 -31.35
C ASN A 300 7.18 -1.94 -32.86
N PRO A 301 8.10 -1.15 -33.44
CA PRO A 301 7.97 -0.64 -34.81
C PRO A 301 7.76 -1.71 -35.90
N GLN A 302 8.28 -2.93 -35.68
CA GLN A 302 8.12 -4.04 -36.62
C GLN A 302 6.67 -4.50 -36.81
N PHE A 303 5.78 -4.20 -35.85
CA PHE A 303 4.36 -4.55 -35.94
C PHE A 303 3.48 -3.43 -36.50
N ILE A 304 4.06 -2.25 -36.80
CA ILE A 304 3.32 -1.12 -37.36
C ILE A 304 3.43 -1.16 -38.90
N PRO A 305 2.30 -1.23 -39.62
CA PRO A 305 2.34 -1.17 -41.08
C PRO A 305 2.94 0.14 -41.58
N THR A 306 3.82 0.04 -42.60
CA THR A 306 4.35 1.23 -43.28
C THR A 306 3.22 1.99 -43.98
N GLU A 307 3.36 3.32 -44.12
CA GLU A 307 2.35 4.09 -44.87
C GLU A 307 2.25 3.55 -46.30
N LYS A 308 1.04 3.12 -46.69
CA LYS A 308 0.76 2.86 -48.10
C LYS A 308 0.98 4.18 -48.85
N LYS A 309 2.10 4.30 -49.57
CA LYS A 309 2.32 5.41 -50.52
C LYS A 309 1.09 5.50 -51.40
N ALA A 310 0.46 6.66 -51.46
CA ALA A 310 -0.66 6.90 -52.36
C ALA A 310 -0.26 6.44 -53.78
N PRO A 311 -1.11 5.66 -54.48
CA PRO A 311 -0.80 5.23 -55.83
C PRO A 311 -0.45 6.46 -56.67
N PRO A 312 0.63 6.43 -57.47
CA PRO A 312 1.06 7.59 -58.24
C PRO A 312 -0.12 8.06 -59.07
N LYS A 313 -0.53 9.32 -58.87
CA LYS A 313 -1.58 9.97 -59.67
C LYS A 313 -1.26 9.70 -61.14
N LYS A 314 -2.15 8.98 -61.84
CA LYS A 314 -2.02 8.72 -63.28
C LYS A 314 -1.74 10.07 -63.95
N ALA A 315 -0.58 10.16 -64.62
CA ALA A 315 -0.21 11.35 -65.35
C ALA A 315 -1.32 11.70 -66.34
N PRO A 316 -1.75 12.98 -66.44
CA PRO A 316 -2.77 13.36 -67.39
C PRO A 316 -2.30 13.03 -68.82
N PRO A 317 -3.21 12.59 -69.70
CA PRO A 317 -2.86 12.17 -71.05
C PRO A 317 -2.18 13.33 -71.79
N LYS A 318 -0.98 13.07 -72.33
CA LYS A 318 -0.27 14.01 -73.21
C LYS A 318 -1.20 14.37 -74.37
N LYS A 319 -1.57 15.66 -74.47
CA LYS A 319 -2.29 16.21 -75.62
C LYS A 319 -1.50 15.90 -76.90
N ALA A 320 -2.18 15.33 -77.88
CA ALA A 320 -1.61 15.05 -79.20
C ALA A 320 -1.12 16.36 -79.87
N PRO A 321 0.01 16.33 -80.60
CA PRO A 321 0.56 17.52 -81.25
C PRO A 321 -0.37 18.00 -82.38
N ALA A 322 -0.63 19.31 -82.38
CA ALA A 322 -1.43 19.98 -83.39
C ALA A 322 -0.78 19.86 -84.78
N LYS A 323 -1.57 19.43 -85.78
CA LYS A 323 -1.20 19.47 -87.20
C LYS A 323 -0.92 20.93 -87.62
N LYS A 324 0.30 21.18 -88.12
CA LYS A 324 0.62 22.39 -88.88
C LYS A 324 -0.22 22.40 -90.16
N GLN A 325 -0.95 23.49 -90.42
CA GLN A 325 -1.51 23.77 -91.74
C GLN A 325 -0.40 24.27 -92.69
N PRO A 326 -0.44 23.91 -93.99
CA PRO A 326 0.45 24.47 -95.01
C PRO A 326 -0.04 25.86 -95.43
N GLY A 327 0.91 26.75 -95.76
CA GLY A 327 0.63 28.12 -96.16
C GLY A 327 0.05 28.25 -97.56
N ALA A 328 -0.65 29.38 -97.74
CA ALA A 328 -0.78 30.18 -98.95
C ALA A 328 -1.01 31.63 -98.48
#